data_AF-A0A2E9XJC1-F1
#
_entry.id   AF-A0A2E9XJC1-F1
#
_cell.length_a   1.000
_cell.length_b   1.000
_cell.length_c   1.000
_cell.angle_alpha   90.00
_cell.angle_beta   90.00
_cell.angle_gamma   90.00
#
_symmetry.space_group_name_H-M   'P 1'
#
loop_
_entity.id
_entity.type
_entity.pdbx_description
1 polymer ?
#
loop_
_entity_poly.entity_id
_entity_poly.type
_entity_poly.pdbx_seq_one_letter_code
_entity_poly.pdbx_strand_id
1 'polypeptide(L)'
;MIEAVSAHSDQITCQCSHYENRYKVKDCVKLDEKNITKISWLPSSCTYRLVANGMELQRWHHRFSSSQSLVHFIGVSIMAKVISEHLVKEHDLEDFVTRRVDW
;
A
#
# COMPACT_ATOMS: atom_id res chain seq x y z
N MET A 1 5.82 -9.92 11.97
CA MET A 1 4.47 -10.45 11.69
C MET A 1 4.14 -10.12 10.25
N ILE A 2 3.61 -11.06 9.47
CA ILE A 2 3.14 -10.79 8.10
C ILE A 2 1.76 -10.14 8.22
N GLU A 3 1.57 -9.02 7.53
CA GLU A 3 0.35 -8.20 7.60
C GLU A 3 -0.41 -8.18 6.25
N ALA A 4 0.23 -8.57 5.14
CA ALA A 4 -0.46 -8.68 3.85
C ALA A 4 0.14 -9.75 2.93
N VAL A 5 -0.65 -10.14 1.92
CA VAL A 5 -0.26 -11.05 0.84
C VAL A 5 -0.27 -10.29 -0.49
N SER A 6 0.70 -10.55 -1.36
CA SER A 6 0.73 -9.92 -2.69
C SER A 6 1.37 -10.83 -3.74
N ALA A 7 0.72 -10.97 -4.90
CA ALA A 7 1.28 -11.65 -6.07
C ALA A 7 2.35 -10.81 -6.81
N HIS A 8 2.35 -9.48 -6.66
CA HIS A 8 3.13 -8.59 -7.51
C HIS A 8 4.15 -7.72 -6.77
N SER A 9 4.24 -7.82 -5.43
CA SER A 9 5.24 -7.09 -4.65
C SER A 9 6.59 -7.81 -4.63
N ASP A 10 7.65 -7.11 -5.01
CA ASP A 10 9.03 -7.50 -4.74
C ASP A 10 9.35 -7.28 -3.25
N GLN A 11 9.76 -8.32 -2.55
CA GLN A 11 9.93 -8.30 -1.09
C GLN A 11 11.21 -7.59 -0.63
N ILE A 12 12.15 -7.35 -1.54
CA ILE A 12 13.43 -6.69 -1.24
C ILE A 12 13.27 -5.18 -1.39
N THR A 13 12.70 -4.75 -2.51
CA THR A 13 12.56 -3.34 -2.88
C THR A 13 11.25 -2.73 -2.41
N CYS A 14 10.26 -3.54 -2.02
CA CYS A 14 8.89 -3.11 -1.69
C CYS A 14 8.18 -2.42 -2.86
N GLN A 15 8.54 -2.77 -4.10
CA GLN A 15 7.96 -2.22 -5.31
C GLN A 15 7.14 -3.25 -6.07
N CYS A 16 6.22 -2.80 -6.92
CA CYS A 16 5.48 -3.68 -7.80
C CYS A 16 6.38 -4.16 -8.96
N SER A 17 6.52 -5.47 -9.14
CA SER A 17 7.28 -6.08 -10.22
C SER A 17 6.73 -5.80 -11.62
N HIS A 18 5.46 -5.38 -11.71
CA HIS A 18 4.77 -5.08 -12.97
C HIS A 18 4.44 -3.59 -13.11
N TYR A 19 5.13 -2.69 -12.40
CA TYR A 19 4.75 -1.28 -12.29
C TYR A 19 4.59 -0.56 -13.64
N GLU A 20 5.44 -0.85 -14.62
CA GLU A 20 5.37 -0.29 -15.98
C GLU A 20 4.09 -0.70 -16.73
N ASN A 21 3.64 -1.93 -16.52
CA ASN A 21 2.45 -2.51 -17.15
C ASN A 21 1.28 -2.66 -16.17
N ARG A 22 1.29 -1.94 -15.04
CA ARG A 22 0.36 -2.17 -13.92
C ARG A 22 -1.11 -2.07 -14.28
N TYR A 23 -1.46 -1.30 -15.32
CA TYR A 23 -2.84 -1.20 -15.80
C TYR A 23 -3.35 -2.44 -16.55
N LYS A 24 -2.47 -3.40 -16.86
CA LYS A 24 -2.83 -4.73 -17.37
C LYS A 24 -3.06 -5.74 -16.23
N VAL A 25 -2.62 -5.41 -15.01
CA VAL A 25 -2.86 -6.25 -13.82
C VAL A 25 -4.30 -6.05 -13.37
N LYS A 26 -5.07 -7.15 -13.31
CA LYS A 26 -6.52 -7.15 -13.07
C LYS A 26 -6.92 -6.37 -11.81
N ASP A 27 -6.15 -6.51 -10.73
CA ASP A 27 -6.50 -5.95 -9.42
C ASP A 27 -5.74 -4.65 -9.09
N CYS A 28 -5.06 -4.05 -10.08
CA CYS A 28 -4.38 -2.77 -9.87
C CYS A 28 -5.40 -1.61 -9.87
N VAL A 29 -5.54 -0.97 -8.71
CA VAL A 29 -6.46 0.16 -8.54
C VAL A 29 -5.90 1.43 -9.18
N LYS A 30 -6.62 1.97 -10.16
CA LYS A 30 -6.33 3.27 -10.75
C LYS A 30 -6.91 4.38 -9.88
N LEU A 31 -6.05 5.25 -9.36
CA LEU A 31 -6.45 6.46 -8.62
C LEU A 31 -6.35 7.68 -9.53
N ASP A 32 -7.37 8.53 -9.49
CA ASP A 32 -7.37 9.84 -10.12
C ASP A 32 -8.17 10.84 -9.27
N GLU A 33 -8.05 12.13 -9.59
CA GLU A 33 -8.73 13.20 -8.86
C GLU A 33 -10.26 13.07 -8.88
N LYS A 34 -10.84 12.40 -9.89
CA LYS A 34 -12.29 12.24 -10.04
C LYS A 34 -12.84 11.06 -9.23
N ASN A 35 -12.00 10.08 -8.89
CA ASN A 35 -12.41 8.87 -8.20
C ASN A 35 -11.93 8.78 -6.76
N ILE A 36 -10.90 9.53 -6.35
CA ILE A 36 -10.27 9.38 -5.04
C ILE A 36 -11.24 9.57 -3.87
N THR A 37 -12.23 10.46 -4.02
CA THR A 37 -13.27 10.72 -3.01
C THR A 37 -14.37 9.65 -2.98
N LYS A 38 -14.46 8.80 -4.01
CA LYS A 38 -15.46 7.74 -4.14
C LYS A 38 -14.98 6.39 -3.61
N ILE A 39 -13.66 6.21 -3.42
CA ILE A 39 -13.06 4.96 -2.98
C ILE A 39 -13.03 4.91 -1.45
N SER A 40 -14.08 4.34 -0.84
CA SER A 40 -14.30 4.36 0.61
C SER A 40 -13.39 3.42 1.42
N TRP A 41 -12.74 2.45 0.76
CA TRP A 41 -11.88 1.47 1.42
C TRP A 41 -10.41 1.92 1.55
N LEU A 42 -10.02 3.05 0.96
CA LEU A 42 -8.67 3.59 1.17
C LEU A 42 -8.44 3.93 2.65
N PRO A 43 -7.26 3.66 3.22
CA PRO A 43 -6.95 4.00 4.61
C PRO A 43 -7.05 5.49 4.91
N SER A 44 -7.22 5.85 6.19
CA SER A 44 -7.19 7.23 6.67
C SER A 44 -5.92 7.99 6.37
N SER A 45 -4.80 7.32 6.54
CA SER A 45 -3.47 7.79 6.23
C SER A 45 -3.13 7.87 4.74
N CYS A 46 -4.02 7.47 3.81
CA CYS A 46 -3.72 7.49 2.37
C CYS A 46 -3.40 8.92 1.90
N THR A 47 -2.18 9.16 1.43
CA THR A 47 -1.72 10.49 0.94
C THR A 47 -2.67 11.10 -0.07
N TYR A 48 -3.13 10.34 -1.05
CA TYR A 48 -4.07 10.85 -2.07
C TYR A 48 -5.40 11.28 -1.47
N ARG A 49 -5.89 10.54 -0.47
CA ARG A 49 -7.11 10.89 0.27
C ARG A 49 -6.91 12.14 1.12
N LEU A 50 -5.76 12.26 1.79
CA LEU A 50 -5.42 13.45 2.58
C LEU A 50 -5.37 14.71 1.70
N VAL A 51 -4.64 14.65 0.58
CA VAL A 51 -4.53 15.76 -0.38
C VAL A 51 -5.90 16.14 -0.96
N ALA A 52 -6.72 15.16 -1.36
CA ALA A 52 -8.04 15.42 -1.91
C ALA A 52 -9.00 16.11 -0.92
N ASN A 53 -8.79 15.92 0.39
CA ASN A 53 -9.57 16.57 1.45
C ASN A 53 -8.90 17.84 2.00
N GLY A 54 -7.80 18.30 1.41
CA GLY A 54 -7.06 19.48 1.90
C GLY A 54 -6.41 19.27 3.28
N MET A 55 -6.20 18.02 3.69
CA MET A 55 -5.55 17.68 4.96
C MET A 55 -4.02 17.72 4.83
N GLU A 56 -3.35 18.02 5.93
CA GLU A 56 -1.89 17.98 6.00
C GLU A 56 -1.37 16.53 5.92
N LEU A 57 -0.20 16.35 5.30
CA LEU A 57 0.49 15.06 5.33
C LEU A 57 1.35 14.96 6.58
N GLN A 58 1.57 13.73 7.02
CA GLN A 58 2.46 13.43 8.11
C GLN A 58 3.90 13.88 7.80
N ARG A 59 4.63 14.38 8.80
CA ARG A 59 6.00 14.92 8.64
C ARG A 59 7.00 13.90 8.11
N TRP A 60 6.76 12.62 8.33
CA TRP A 60 7.59 11.54 7.83
C TRP A 60 7.39 11.23 6.34
N HIS A 61 6.36 11.80 5.71
CA HIS A 61 6.08 11.57 4.30
C HIS A 61 7.24 12.08 3.43
N HIS A 62 7.61 11.31 2.40
CA HIS A 62 8.78 11.58 1.53
C HIS A 62 8.79 13.00 0.92
N ARG A 63 7.61 13.60 0.72
CA ARG A 63 7.45 14.99 0.28
C ARG A 63 8.10 16.01 1.22
N PHE A 64 8.09 15.75 2.53
CA PHE A 64 8.64 16.64 3.56
C PHE A 64 10.04 16.21 4.03
N SER A 65 10.24 14.90 4.21
CA SER A 65 11.49 14.37 4.71
C SER A 65 12.59 14.29 3.65
N SER A 66 12.25 14.39 2.37
CA SER A 66 13.13 14.12 1.23
C SER A 66 13.83 12.75 1.32
N SER A 67 13.29 11.84 2.13
CA SER A 67 13.88 10.54 2.43
C SER A 67 12.82 9.46 2.27
N GLN A 68 13.04 8.58 1.30
CA GLN A 68 12.23 7.39 1.12
C GLN A 68 12.55 6.33 2.18
N SER A 69 13.77 6.32 2.75
CA SER A 69 14.13 5.37 3.80
C SER A 69 13.44 5.64 5.14
N LEU A 70 12.98 6.89 5.37
CA LEU A 70 12.35 7.27 6.64
C LEU A 70 11.08 6.45 6.93
N VAL A 71 10.25 6.19 5.92
CA VAL A 71 9.00 5.40 6.12
C VAL A 71 9.29 3.96 6.53
N HIS A 72 10.41 3.40 6.03
CA HIS A 72 10.89 2.08 6.42
C HIS A 72 11.44 2.11 7.85
N PHE A 73 12.26 3.11 8.17
CA PHE A 73 12.89 3.25 9.48
C PHE A 73 11.87 3.38 10.62
N ILE A 74 10.81 4.16 10.43
CA ILE A 74 9.78 4.37 11.47
C ILE A 74 8.68 3.31 11.46
N GLY A 75 8.77 2.30 10.58
CA GLY A 75 7.84 1.16 10.55
C GLY A 75 6.48 1.43 9.90
N VAL A 76 6.29 2.55 9.20
CA VAL A 76 5.05 2.88 8.44
C VAL A 76 5.11 2.41 6.98
N SER A 77 5.85 1.33 6.73
CA SER A 77 6.01 0.69 5.42
C SER A 77 5.55 -0.75 5.46
N ILE A 78 5.22 -1.32 4.29
CA ILE A 78 4.89 -2.74 4.11
C ILE A 78 6.15 -3.63 4.14
N MET A 79 7.35 -3.02 4.16
CA MET A 79 8.61 -3.76 4.13
C MET A 79 8.69 -4.81 5.24
N ALA A 80 9.09 -6.03 4.86
CA ALA A 80 9.15 -7.21 5.73
C ALA A 80 7.80 -7.63 6.36
N LYS A 81 6.68 -7.05 5.92
CA LYS A 81 5.31 -7.36 6.37
C LYS A 81 4.46 -8.01 5.28
N VAL A 82 5.04 -8.33 4.12
CA VAL A 82 4.33 -8.95 3.00
C VAL A 82 4.92 -10.30 2.66
N ILE A 83 4.05 -11.23 2.27
CA ILE A 83 4.43 -12.53 1.72
C ILE A 83 3.91 -12.65 0.29
N SER A 84 4.67 -13.38 -0.53
CA SER A 84 4.22 -13.71 -1.89
C SER A 84 2.98 -14.60 -1.82
N GLU A 85 1.96 -14.27 -2.61
CA GLU A 85 0.74 -15.07 -2.73
C GLU A 85 1.06 -16.52 -3.16
N HIS A 86 2.08 -16.71 -3.99
CA HIS A 86 2.53 -18.04 -4.43
C HIS A 86 3.06 -18.93 -3.29
N LEU A 87 3.34 -18.35 -2.12
CA LEU A 87 3.82 -19.07 -0.93
C LEU A 87 2.69 -19.33 0.08
N VAL A 88 1.48 -18.81 -0.17
CA VAL A 88 0.31 -18.96 0.69
C VAL A 88 -0.65 -19.93 0.02
N LYS A 89 -1.18 -20.90 0.78
CA LYS A 89 -2.20 -21.81 0.25
C LYS A 89 -3.51 -21.06 0.11
N GLU A 90 -4.30 -21.39 -0.90
CA GLU A 90 -5.57 -20.71 -1.17
C GLU A 90 -6.51 -20.66 0.05
N HIS A 91 -6.60 -21.77 0.80
CA HIS A 91 -7.42 -21.85 2.02
C HIS A 91 -6.90 -21.00 3.19
N ASP A 92 -5.63 -20.57 3.15
CA ASP A 92 -5.01 -19.72 4.18
C ASP A 92 -5.10 -18.23 3.81
N LEU A 93 -5.51 -17.86 2.58
CA LEU A 93 -5.57 -16.46 2.15
C LEU A 93 -6.53 -15.61 2.99
N GLU A 94 -7.62 -16.22 3.46
CA GLU A 94 -8.64 -15.54 4.27
C GLU A 94 -8.08 -15.07 5.63
N ASP A 95 -7.08 -15.78 6.17
CA ASP A 95 -6.43 -15.41 7.43
C ASP A 95 -5.63 -14.10 7.33
N PHE A 96 -5.24 -13.70 6.12
CA PHE A 96 -4.52 -12.46 5.85
C PHE A 96 -5.44 -11.28 5.57
N VAL A 97 -6.76 -11.49 5.52
CA VAL A 97 -7.74 -10.39 5.45
C VAL A 97 -7.89 -9.79 6.85
N THR A 98 -6.90 -9.01 7.27
CA THR A 98 -6.99 -8.25 8.52
C THR A 98 -8.00 -7.11 8.35
N ARG A 99 -8.95 -7.00 9.28
CA ARG A 99 -9.93 -5.89 9.33
C ARG A 99 -9.19 -4.56 9.21
N ARG A 100 -9.70 -3.68 8.33
CA ARG A 100 -9.32 -2.27 8.10
C ARG A 100 -8.03 -1.86 8.81
N VAL A 101 -6.96 -1.69 8.04
CA VAL A 101 -5.74 -1.06 8.52
C VAL A 101 -6.03 0.43 8.79
N ASP A 102 -6.46 0.70 10.01
CA ASP A 102 -6.73 2.04 10.57
C ASP A 102 -5.38 2.65 11.01
N TRP A 103 -4.56 3.11 10.06
CA TRP A 103 -3.44 4.03 10.33
C TRP A 103 -3.84 5.48 10.02
#